data_AF-A0A9D5JZ28-F1
#
_entry.id   AF-A0A9D5JZ28-F1
#
_cell.length_a   1.000
_cell.length_b   1.000
_cell.length_c   1.000
_cell.angle_alpha   90.00
_cell.angle_beta   90.00
_cell.angle_gamma   90.00
#
_symmetry.space_group_name_H-M   'P 1'
#
loop_
_entity.id
_entity.type
_entity.pdbx_description
1 polymer ?
#
loop_
_entity_poly.entity_id
_entity_poly.type
_entity_poly.pdbx_seq_one_letter_code
_entity_poly.pdbx_strand_id
1 'polypeptide(L)' 'LWGGGCDTQTVLPKASPEDVRRHVLERLEIFAPDGGFVFQQVHNILAHVPPENIVAMFDAVREFHGEQ' A
#
# COMPACT_ATOMS: atom_id res chain seq x y z
N LEU A 1 4.71 -13.63 -5.05
CA LEU A 1 4.45 -13.30 -3.62
C LEU A 1 2.99 -12.81 -3.49
N TRP A 2 2.34 -12.97 -2.33
CA TRP A 2 0.96 -12.51 -2.12
C TRP A 2 0.85 -11.78 -0.77
N GLY A 3 0.30 -10.55 -0.78
CA GLY A 3 0.14 -9.75 0.43
C GLY A 3 1.42 -9.06 0.92
N GLY A 4 1.31 -8.33 2.04
CA GLY A 4 2.44 -7.62 2.65
C GLY A 4 2.73 -6.21 2.13
N GLY A 5 1.87 -5.70 1.25
CA GLY A 5 2.04 -4.40 0.56
C GLY A 5 1.77 -3.16 1.41
N CYS A 6 1.13 -3.28 2.58
CA CYS A 6 0.90 -2.16 3.50
C CYS A 6 0.70 -2.62 4.95
N ASP A 7 1.28 -1.92 5.92
CA ASP A 7 1.13 -2.20 7.35
C ASP A 7 -0.24 -1.67 7.83
N THR A 8 -1.10 -2.57 8.28
CA THR A 8 -2.47 -2.25 8.72
C THR A 8 -2.60 -1.88 10.21
N GLN A 9 -1.52 -1.94 10.98
CA GLN A 9 -1.49 -1.64 12.42
C GLN A 9 -0.91 -0.26 12.73
N THR A 10 0.08 0.19 11.95
CA THR A 10 0.79 1.45 12.19
C THR A 10 0.68 2.43 11.04
N VAL A 11 1.04 2.02 9.82
CA VAL A 11 1.13 2.95 8.68
C VAL A 11 -0.26 3.33 8.18
N LEU A 12 -1.03 2.37 7.71
CA LEU A 12 -2.34 2.61 7.11
C LEU A 12 -3.32 3.36 8.05
N PRO A 13 -3.42 3.04 9.37
CA PRO A 13 -4.35 3.74 10.25
C PRO A 13 -3.86 5.07 10.83
N LYS A 14 -2.54 5.36 10.88
CA LYS A 14 -2.00 6.49 11.67
C LYS A 14 -1.07 7.43 10.93
N ALA A 15 -0.48 7.02 9.81
CA ALA A 15 0.43 7.86 9.06
C ALA A 15 -0.33 8.86 8.16
N SER A 16 0.39 9.84 7.60
CA SER A 16 -0.18 10.72 6.58
C SER A 16 -0.40 9.98 5.25
N PRO A 17 -1.29 10.45 4.36
CA PRO A 17 -1.44 9.88 3.02
C PRO A 17 -0.12 9.81 2.23
N GLU A 18 0.74 10.81 2.37
CA GLU A 18 2.06 10.85 1.75
C GLU A 18 2.98 9.74 2.28
N ASP A 19 2.96 9.51 3.60
CA ASP A 19 3.71 8.42 4.24
C ASP A 19 3.18 7.04 3.82
N VAL A 20 1.86 6.87 3.71
CA VAL A 20 1.26 5.64 3.21
C VAL A 20 1.71 5.36 1.78
N ARG A 21 1.67 6.38 0.92
CA ARG A 21 2.16 6.28 -0.46
C ARG A 21 3.63 5.84 -0.49
N ARG A 22 4.50 6.51 0.26
CA ARG A 22 5.93 6.16 0.32
C ARG A 22 6.16 4.72 0.81
N HIS A 23 5.46 4.30 1.86
CA HIS A 23 5.54 2.94 2.38
C HIS A 23 5.12 1.90 1.34
N VAL A 24 4.03 2.14 0.61
CA VAL A 24 3.53 1.23 -0.42
C VAL A 24 4.51 1.10 -1.59
N LEU A 25 5.08 2.22 -2.06
CA LEU A 25 6.10 2.21 -3.11
C LEU A 25 7.34 1.41 -2.70
N GLU A 26 7.83 1.59 -1.46
CA GLU A 26 8.95 0.81 -0.93
C GLU A 26 8.64 -0.70 -0.90
N ARG A 27 7.41 -1.08 -0.51
CA ARG A 27 7.00 -2.51 -0.51
C ARG A 27 6.93 -3.07 -1.93
N LEU A 28 6.46 -2.29 -2.90
CA LEU A 28 6.42 -2.68 -4.31
C LEU A 28 7.82 -2.85 -4.89
N GLU A 29 8.75 -1.93 -4.61
CA GLU A 29 10.16 -2.05 -5.04
C GLU A 29 10.84 -3.33 -4.52
N ILE A 30 10.46 -3.80 -3.33
CA ILE A 30 11.02 -5.02 -2.71
C ILE A 30 10.35 -6.29 -3.25
N PHE A 31 9.03 -6.29 -3.40
CA PHE A 31 8.26 -7.52 -3.66
C PHE A 31 7.88 -7.76 -5.11
N ALA A 32 7.78 -6.71 -5.93
CA ALA A 32 7.38 -6.79 -7.33
C ALA A 32 8.49 -7.12 -8.36
N PRO A 33 9.82 -7.13 -8.05
CA PRO A 33 10.83 -7.53 -9.05
C PRO A 33 10.51 -8.88 -9.69
N ASP A 34 10.76 -8.99 -10.99
CA ASP A 34 10.50 -10.17 -11.83
C ASP A 34 9.02 -10.61 -11.93
N GLY A 35 8.09 -9.80 -11.42
CA GLY A 35 6.65 -10.04 -11.50
C GLY A 35 6.16 -11.14 -10.54
N GLY A 36 4.91 -11.58 -10.73
CA GLY A 36 4.31 -12.62 -9.88
C GLY A 36 3.97 -12.17 -8.45
N PHE A 37 4.06 -10.87 -8.16
CA PHE A 37 3.55 -10.27 -6.93
C PHE A 37 2.09 -9.85 -7.09
N VAL A 38 1.25 -10.26 -6.16
CA VAL A 38 -0.15 -9.82 -6.06
C VAL A 38 -0.25 -8.91 -4.84
N PHE A 39 -0.47 -7.62 -5.08
CA PHE A 39 -0.58 -6.62 -4.03
C PHE A 39 -1.84 -6.85 -3.17
N GLN A 40 -1.61 -6.92 -1.86
CA GLN A 40 -2.61 -6.82 -0.79
C GLN A 40 -1.90 -6.24 0.44
N GLN A 41 -2.61 -5.54 1.31
CA GLN A 41 -2.09 -5.15 2.62
C GLN A 41 -1.81 -6.39 3.51
N VAL A 42 -1.14 -6.20 4.66
CA VAL A 42 -0.77 -7.31 5.57
C VAL A 42 -2.00 -8.00 6.18
N HIS A 43 -3.04 -7.25 6.55
CA HIS A 43 -4.27 -7.79 7.15
C HIS A 43 -5.51 -6.95 6.78
N ASN A 44 -6.66 -7.18 7.40
CA ASN A 44 -7.88 -6.42 7.10
C ASN A 44 -7.74 -4.91 7.38
N ILE A 45 -8.38 -4.11 6.53
CA ILE A 45 -8.68 -2.70 6.80
C ILE A 45 -9.80 -2.64 7.84
N LEU A 46 -9.57 -1.93 8.95
CA LEU A 46 -10.54 -1.77 10.03
C LEU A 46 -11.31 -0.45 9.89
N ALA A 47 -12.48 -0.36 10.53
CA ALA A 47 -13.41 0.76 10.36
C ALA A 47 -12.87 2.16 10.74
N HIS A 48 -11.78 2.24 11.50
CA HIS A 48 -11.16 3.50 11.92
C HIS A 48 -10.06 4.00 10.97
N VAL A 49 -9.73 3.23 9.93
CA VAL A 49 -8.72 3.65 8.96
C VAL A 49 -9.25 4.86 8.17
N PRO A 50 -8.52 5.99 8.12
CA PRO A 50 -8.94 7.15 7.34
C PRO A 50 -9.10 6.80 5.86
N PRO A 51 -10.21 7.16 5.20
CA PRO A 51 -10.43 6.86 3.78
C PRO A 51 -9.33 7.37 2.86
N GLU A 52 -8.77 8.55 3.14
CA GLU A 52 -7.67 9.16 2.39
C GLU A 52 -6.40 8.29 2.39
N ASN A 53 -6.15 7.53 3.46
CA ASN A 53 -5.03 6.61 3.53
C ASN A 53 -5.27 5.36 2.66
N ILE A 54 -6.53 4.90 2.57
CA ILE A 54 -6.91 3.80 1.68
C ILE A 54 -6.73 4.24 0.22
N VAL A 55 -7.19 5.45 -0.13
CA VAL A 55 -7.01 6.03 -1.46
C VAL A 55 -5.53 6.17 -1.80
N ALA A 56 -4.72 6.73 -0.89
CA ALA A 56 -3.27 6.85 -1.12
C ALA A 56 -2.57 5.50 -1.32
N MET A 57 -3.02 4.44 -0.62
CA MET A 57 -2.51 3.09 -0.84
C MET A 57 -2.82 2.58 -2.25
N PHE A 58 -4.04 2.76 -2.75
CA PHE A 58 -4.40 2.35 -4.10
C PHE A 58 -3.72 3.20 -5.18
N ASP A 59 -3.66 4.52 -4.99
CA ASP A 59 -3.02 5.43 -5.93
C ASP A 59 -1.52 5.14 -6.06
N ALA A 60 -0.84 4.81 -4.97
CA ALA A 60 0.56 4.38 -5.00
C ALA A 60 0.78 3.11 -5.84
N VAL A 61 -0.15 2.15 -5.78
CA VAL A 61 -0.09 0.94 -6.63
C VAL A 61 -0.29 1.32 -8.10
N ARG A 62 -1.26 2.18 -8.42
CA ARG A 62 -1.51 2.63 -9.80
C ARG A 62 -0.31 3.40 -10.37
N GLU A 63 0.23 4.31 -9.57
CA GLU A 63 1.41 5.10 -9.93
C GLU A 63 2.62 4.21 -10.24
N PHE A 64 2.89 3.19 -9.41
CA PHE A 64 3.99 2.25 -9.63
C PHE A 64 3.88 1.51 -10.96
N HIS A 65 2.65 1.28 -11.45
CA HIS A 65 2.39 0.64 -12.74
C HIS A 65 2.27 1.65 -13.90
N GLY A 66 2.50 2.95 -13.65
CA GLY A 66 2.41 4.01 -14.66
C GLY A 66 0.98 4.34 -15.09
N GLU A 67 -0.02 3.99 -14.28
CA GLU A 67 -1.43 4.27 -14.56
C GLU A 67 -1.79 5.69 -14.10
N GLN A 68 -2.54 6.43 -14.95
CA GLN A 68 -3.14 7.74 -14.63
C GLN A 68 -4.51 7.54 -13.98
#